data_AF-A0A928XHG8-F1
#
_entry.id   AF-A0A928XHG8-F1
#
_cell.length_a   1.000
_cell.length_b   1.000
_cell.length_c   1.000
_cell.angle_alpha   90.00
_cell.angle_beta   90.00
_cell.angle_gamma   90.00
#
_symmetry.space_group_name_H-M   'P 1'
#
loop_
_entity.id
_entity.type
_entity.pdbx_description
1 polymer ?
#
loop_
_entity_poly.entity_id
_entity_poly.type
_entity_poly.pdbx_seq_one_letter_code
_entity_poly.pdbx_strand_id
1 'polypeptide(L)'
;MPGRSADALKTTFICHTSLIEHERGRYACPLLFPTRPARPAPSPTKLASGRLPDHPATSIGARLRVELDRDSDEFKAIYKQRTATERVNSQATEIGIEEPRLRNRRAITNQDTLIYVLINLRGLKRVRARKAQLAAQTEATLNRS
;
A
#
# COMPACT_ATOMS: atom_id res chain seq x y z
N MET A 1 9.57 18.76 5.33
CA MET A 1 10.63 17.76 5.61
C MET A 1 11.34 17.47 4.31
N PRO A 2 12.68 17.56 4.22
CA PRO A 2 13.39 17.38 2.96
C PRO A 2 13.10 15.97 2.43
N GLY A 3 12.52 15.90 1.23
CA GLY A 3 12.19 14.64 0.57
C GLY A 3 13.42 13.75 0.53
N ARG A 4 13.23 12.44 0.78
CA ARG A 4 14.30 11.45 0.64
C ARG A 4 14.94 11.62 -0.73
N SER A 5 16.14 12.17 -0.75
CA SER A 5 17.00 12.20 -1.94
C SER A 5 17.13 10.77 -2.45
N ALA A 6 16.78 10.53 -3.70
CA ALA A 6 16.87 9.21 -4.31
C ALA A 6 18.30 8.69 -4.20
N ASP A 7 18.49 7.53 -3.57
CA ASP A 7 19.80 6.91 -3.45
C ASP A 7 20.37 6.60 -4.85
N ALA A 8 21.63 6.93 -5.11
CA ALA A 8 22.23 6.76 -6.43
C ALA A 8 22.62 5.28 -6.65
N LEU A 9 22.10 4.66 -7.71
CA LEU A 9 22.45 3.28 -8.08
C LEU A 9 23.92 3.22 -8.52
N LYS A 10 24.72 2.38 -7.87
CA LYS A 10 26.14 2.16 -8.22
C LYS A 10 26.36 0.95 -9.11
N THR A 11 25.81 -0.19 -8.71
CA THR A 11 26.00 -1.46 -9.41
C THR A 11 24.77 -2.34 -9.21
N THR A 12 24.57 -3.29 -10.13
CA THR A 12 23.56 -4.34 -10.01
C THR A 12 24.22 -5.72 -9.95
N PHE A 13 23.52 -6.70 -9.39
CA PHE A 13 23.94 -8.10 -9.38
C PHE A 13 22.73 -9.02 -9.31
N ILE A 14 22.85 -10.25 -9.82
CA ILE A 14 21.81 -11.26 -9.72
C ILE A 14 21.91 -11.97 -8.36
N CYS A 15 20.79 -12.03 -7.66
CA CYS A 15 20.65 -12.76 -6.40
C CYS A 15 20.15 -14.17 -6.68
N HIS A 16 21.04 -15.15 -6.52
CA HIS A 16 20.71 -16.58 -6.66
C HIS A 16 20.32 -17.25 -5.33
N THR A 17 20.43 -16.55 -4.20
CA THR A 17 20.17 -17.13 -2.86
C THR A 17 18.71 -16.98 -2.39
N SER A 18 17.88 -16.26 -3.13
CA SER A 18 16.46 -16.06 -2.83
C SER A 18 15.59 -17.09 -3.53
N LEU A 19 14.38 -17.32 -3.01
CA LEU A 19 13.39 -18.26 -3.59
C LEU A 19 13.13 -18.06 -5.09
N ILE A 20 13.18 -16.81 -5.54
CA ILE A 20 13.07 -16.42 -6.95
C ILE A 20 14.32 -15.62 -7.30
N GLU A 21 14.99 -15.98 -8.39
CA GLU A 21 16.13 -15.23 -8.91
C GLU A 21 15.69 -13.84 -9.35
N HIS A 22 16.42 -12.82 -8.91
CA HIS A 22 16.13 -11.44 -9.27
C HIS A 22 17.38 -10.57 -9.17
N GLU A 23 17.37 -9.47 -9.92
CA GLU A 23 18.42 -8.46 -9.84
C GLU A 23 18.24 -7.58 -8.59
N ARG A 24 19.36 -7.27 -7.92
CA ARG A 24 19.47 -6.35 -6.80
C ARG A 24 20.41 -5.20 -7.13
N GLY A 25 20.09 -4.02 -6.60
CA GLY A 25 20.88 -2.81 -6.78
C GLY A 25 21.68 -2.48 -5.52
N ARG A 26 22.94 -2.09 -5.68
CA ARG A 26 23.73 -1.44 -4.63
C ARG A 26 23.56 0.06 -4.74
N TYR A 27 23.00 0.68 -3.71
CA TYR A 27 22.71 2.11 -3.70
C TYR A 27 23.67 2.86 -2.79
N ALA A 28 24.07 4.05 -3.22
CA ALA A 28 24.91 4.95 -2.45
C ALA A 28 24.05 5.96 -1.71
N CYS A 29 24.41 6.24 -0.46
CA CYS A 29 23.82 7.36 0.28
C CYS A 29 24.13 8.69 -0.45
N PRO A 30 23.10 9.47 -0.84
CA PRO A 30 23.25 10.75 -1.52
C PRO A 30 24.03 11.77 -0.72
N LEU A 31 24.01 11.67 0.61
CA LEU A 31 24.75 12.57 1.51
C LEU A 31 26.26 12.29 1.55
N LEU A 32 26.72 11.17 0.99
CA LEU A 32 28.11 10.72 1.04
C LEU A 32 28.74 10.54 -0.36
N PHE A 33 27.98 10.78 -1.43
CA PHE A 33 28.40 10.57 -2.81
C PHE A 33 28.06 11.80 -3.66
N PRO A 34 28.94 12.26 -4.58
CA PRO A 34 30.24 11.68 -4.96
C PRO A 34 31.38 12.03 -4.00
N THR A 35 31.25 13.10 -3.22
CA THR A 35 32.30 13.60 -2.32
C THR A 35 31.94 13.27 -0.87
N ARG A 36 32.86 12.62 -0.15
CA ARG A 36 32.67 12.30 1.27
C ARG A 36 32.73 13.61 2.10
N PRO A 37 31.70 13.97 2.88
CA PRO A 37 31.79 15.11 3.78
C PRO A 37 32.84 14.84 4.87
N ALA A 38 33.59 15.87 5.26
CA ALA A 38 34.66 15.79 6.27
C ALA A 38 34.16 15.35 7.65
N ARG A 39 32.86 15.53 7.91
CA ARG A 39 32.16 15.04 9.11
C ARG A 39 31.28 13.86 8.71
N PRO A 40 31.29 12.72 9.44
CA PRO A 40 30.37 11.63 9.16
C PRO A 40 28.93 12.17 9.22
N ALA A 41 28.18 11.96 8.13
CA ALA A 41 26.75 12.26 8.13
C ALA A 41 26.10 11.48 9.29
N PRO A 42 25.08 12.04 9.97
CA PRO A 42 24.26 11.24 10.85
C PRO A 42 23.79 10.04 10.04
N SER A 43 23.99 8.83 10.58
CA SER A 43 23.65 7.61 9.86
C SER A 43 22.22 7.71 9.33
N PRO A 44 21.95 7.29 8.09
CA PRO A 44 20.59 7.28 7.58
C PRO A 44 19.74 6.58 8.62
N THR A 45 18.75 7.31 9.12
CA THR A 45 17.88 6.92 10.23
C THR A 45 17.56 5.45 10.12
N LYS A 46 18.02 4.68 11.11
CA LYS A 46 17.73 3.27 11.26
C LYS A 46 16.23 3.09 11.03
N LEU A 47 15.85 2.28 10.04
CA LEU A 47 14.59 1.56 10.14
C LEU A 47 14.58 0.89 11.52
N ALA A 48 13.43 0.80 12.20
CA ALA A 48 13.34 0.26 13.56
C ALA A 48 13.98 -1.15 13.74
N SER A 49 14.23 -1.87 12.64
CA SER A 49 14.97 -3.14 12.58
C SER A 49 16.50 -3.03 12.52
N GLY A 50 17.06 -1.82 12.51
CA GLY A 50 18.51 -1.56 12.52
C GLY A 50 19.25 -1.84 11.20
N ARG A 51 18.55 -2.16 10.10
CA ARG A 51 19.19 -2.41 8.79
C ARG A 51 18.49 -1.67 7.67
N LEU A 52 19.25 -0.89 6.90
CA LEU A 52 18.88 -0.57 5.52
C LEU A 52 18.84 -1.90 4.75
N PRO A 53 17.88 -2.17 3.86
CA PRO A 53 18.03 -3.28 2.94
C PRO A 53 19.28 -2.97 2.12
N ASP A 54 20.41 -3.62 2.42
CA ASP A 54 21.70 -3.21 1.86
C ASP A 54 21.62 -3.13 0.33
N HIS A 55 20.84 -4.04 -0.27
CA HIS A 55 20.61 -4.11 -1.71
C HIS A 55 19.15 -4.51 -2.03
N PRO A 56 18.19 -3.58 -2.15
CA PRO A 56 16.83 -3.94 -2.55
C PRO A 56 16.81 -4.45 -4.00
N ALA A 57 15.80 -5.25 -4.33
CA ALA A 57 15.59 -5.68 -5.71
C ALA A 57 15.34 -4.46 -6.62
N THR A 58 15.84 -4.51 -7.85
CA THR A 58 15.69 -3.40 -8.81
C THR A 58 14.31 -3.32 -9.45
N SER A 59 13.45 -4.32 -9.23
CA SER A 59 12.08 -4.31 -9.71
C SER A 59 11.31 -3.10 -9.19
N ILE A 60 10.41 -2.57 -10.04
CA ILE A 60 9.62 -1.37 -9.75
C ILE A 60 8.92 -1.50 -8.40
N GLY A 61 8.29 -2.64 -8.13
CA GLY A 61 7.58 -2.87 -6.87
C GLY A 61 8.49 -2.88 -5.64
N ALA A 62 9.73 -3.37 -5.75
CA ALA A 62 10.67 -3.34 -4.63
C ALA A 62 11.17 -1.92 -4.36
N ARG A 63 11.46 -1.17 -5.41
CA ARG A 63 11.88 0.23 -5.31
C ARG A 63 10.79 1.13 -4.70
N LEU A 64 9.56 1.00 -5.16
CA LEU A 64 8.40 1.71 -4.60
C LEU A 64 8.26 1.47 -3.09
N ARG A 65 8.49 0.25 -2.59
CA ARG A 65 8.36 -0.06 -1.14
C ARG A 65 9.42 0.62 -0.27
N VAL A 66 10.60 0.88 -0.82
CA VAL A 66 11.72 1.53 -0.14
C VAL A 66 11.57 3.05 -0.18
N GLU A 67 11.12 3.58 -1.31
CA GLU A 67 10.93 5.02 -1.53
C GLU A 67 9.66 5.57 -0.87
N LEU A 68 8.67 4.71 -0.59
CA LEU A 68 7.40 5.12 0.00
C LEU A 68 7.59 5.81 1.36
N ASP A 69 7.15 7.06 1.44
CA ASP A 69 7.10 7.81 2.69
C ASP A 69 5.94 7.33 3.56
N ARG A 70 6.25 6.47 4.54
CA ARG A 70 5.27 5.92 5.48
C ARG A 70 4.88 6.87 6.60
N ASP A 71 5.62 7.96 6.78
CA ASP A 71 5.35 8.96 7.81
C ASP A 71 4.47 10.10 7.30
N SER A 72 4.35 10.25 5.98
CA SER A 72 3.42 11.17 5.33
C SER A 72 1.97 11.00 5.81
N ASP A 73 1.26 12.13 5.92
CA ASP A 73 -0.15 12.14 6.31
C ASP A 73 -1.03 11.53 5.22
N GLU A 74 -0.65 11.69 3.95
CA GLU A 74 -1.31 11.07 2.80
C GLU A 74 -1.23 9.54 2.87
N PHE A 75 -0.04 8.99 3.15
CA PHE A 75 0.11 7.54 3.34
C PHE A 75 -0.75 7.07 4.51
N LYS A 76 -0.72 7.76 5.65
CA LYS A 76 -1.53 7.39 6.82
C LYS A 76 -3.03 7.48 6.53
N ALA A 77 -3.48 8.48 5.78
CA ALA A 77 -4.87 8.65 5.38
C ALA A 77 -5.34 7.50 4.48
N ILE A 78 -4.55 7.12 3.49
CA ILE A 78 -4.83 5.96 2.62
C ILE A 78 -4.76 4.65 3.42
N TYR A 79 -3.73 4.49 4.26
CA TYR A 79 -3.52 3.29 5.07
C TYR A 79 -4.66 3.07 6.08
N LYS A 80 -5.24 4.15 6.64
CA LYS A 80 -6.45 4.08 7.48
C LYS A 80 -7.67 3.48 6.75
N GLN A 81 -7.69 3.52 5.43
CA GLN A 81 -8.77 2.90 4.64
C GLN A 81 -8.62 1.36 4.57
N ARG A 82 -7.49 0.79 5.00
CA ARG A 82 -7.25 -0.67 5.05
C ARG A 82 -8.31 -1.42 5.86
N THR A 83 -8.81 -0.81 6.94
CA THR A 83 -9.90 -1.38 7.75
C THR A 83 -11.17 -1.61 6.92
N ALA A 84 -11.38 -0.84 5.84
CA ALA A 84 -12.49 -1.09 4.93
C ALA A 84 -12.29 -2.39 4.15
N THR A 85 -11.09 -2.65 3.64
CA THR A 85 -10.74 -3.92 2.97
C THR A 85 -10.85 -5.11 3.93
N GLU A 86 -10.34 -4.98 5.15
CA GLU A 86 -10.44 -6.02 6.17
C GLU A 86 -11.89 -6.32 6.53
N ARG A 87 -12.75 -5.29 6.61
CA ARG A 87 -14.19 -5.47 6.83
C ARG A 87 -14.90 -6.17 5.67
N VAL A 88 -14.51 -5.87 4.42
CA VAL A 88 -15.04 -6.56 3.24
C VAL A 88 -14.63 -8.03 3.27
N ASN A 89 -13.37 -8.32 3.60
CA ASN A 89 -12.90 -9.69 3.74
C ASN A 89 -13.64 -10.42 4.87
N SER A 90 -13.85 -9.79 6.03
CA SER A 90 -14.64 -10.37 7.13
C SER A 90 -16.06 -10.73 6.69
N GLN A 91 -16.74 -9.85 5.94
CA GLN A 91 -18.07 -10.15 5.39
C GLN A 91 -18.05 -11.31 4.39
N ALA A 92 -17.01 -11.38 3.55
CA ALA A 92 -16.81 -12.49 2.62
C ALA A 92 -16.58 -13.82 3.36
N THR A 93 -15.78 -13.82 4.42
CA THR A 93 -15.53 -14.98 5.28
C THR A 93 -16.81 -15.44 5.98
N GLU A 94 -17.60 -14.53 6.54
CA GLU A 94 -18.93 -14.84 7.13
C GLU A 94 -19.90 -15.49 6.14
N ILE A 95 -19.79 -15.15 4.86
CA ILE A 95 -20.59 -15.75 3.77
C ILE A 95 -20.03 -17.12 3.33
N GLY A 96 -18.87 -17.54 3.87
CA GLY A 96 -18.28 -18.85 3.64
C GLY A 96 -17.45 -18.96 2.35
N ILE A 97 -16.90 -17.85 1.85
CA ILE A 97 -16.03 -17.86 0.66
C ILE A 97 -14.77 -18.71 0.85
N GLU A 98 -14.24 -18.81 2.07
CA GLU A 98 -13.00 -19.55 2.36
C GLU A 98 -13.18 -21.08 2.27
N GLU A 99 -14.40 -21.58 2.45
CA GLU A 99 -14.73 -23.01 2.38
C GLU A 99 -15.84 -23.27 1.36
N PRO A 100 -15.54 -23.11 0.06
CA PRO A 100 -16.55 -23.24 -0.98
C PRO A 100 -17.04 -24.70 -1.06
N ARG A 101 -18.34 -24.90 -0.87
CA ARG A 101 -18.99 -26.21 -1.03
C ARG A 101 -19.05 -26.69 -2.49
N LEU A 102 -18.76 -25.80 -3.45
CA LEU A 102 -18.69 -26.11 -4.87
C LEU A 102 -17.37 -26.81 -5.20
N ARG A 103 -17.43 -27.86 -6.03
CA ARG A 103 -16.23 -28.64 -6.42
C ARG A 103 -15.61 -28.21 -7.76
N ASN A 104 -16.22 -27.26 -8.47
CA ASN A 104 -15.74 -26.78 -9.76
C ASN A 104 -15.11 -25.40 -9.62
N ARG A 105 -13.83 -25.28 -10.00
CA ARG A 105 -13.06 -24.02 -9.93
C ARG A 105 -13.75 -22.84 -10.62
N ARG A 106 -14.39 -23.05 -11.78
CA ARG A 106 -15.11 -21.99 -12.50
C ARG A 106 -16.34 -21.53 -11.73
N ALA A 107 -17.06 -22.47 -11.11
CA ALA A 107 -18.23 -22.16 -10.30
C ALA A 107 -17.84 -21.43 -9.00
N ILE A 108 -16.75 -21.86 -8.34
CA ILE A 108 -16.17 -21.16 -7.18
C ILE A 108 -15.80 -19.72 -7.56
N THR A 109 -15.03 -19.53 -8.63
CA THR A 109 -14.59 -18.20 -9.09
C THR A 109 -15.78 -17.27 -9.39
N ASN A 110 -16.81 -17.80 -10.05
CA ASN A 110 -18.02 -17.03 -10.36
C ASN A 110 -18.81 -16.66 -9.08
N GLN A 111 -18.93 -17.58 -8.13
CA GLN A 111 -19.59 -17.35 -6.86
C GLN A 111 -18.87 -16.26 -6.05
N ASP A 112 -17.54 -16.37 -5.91
CA ASP A 112 -16.74 -15.38 -5.19
C ASP A 112 -16.87 -14.00 -5.84
N THR A 113 -16.74 -13.95 -7.17
CA THR A 113 -16.90 -12.70 -7.93
C THR A 113 -18.26 -12.06 -7.68
N LEU A 114 -19.34 -12.85 -7.73
CA LEU A 114 -20.70 -12.35 -7.47
C LEU A 114 -20.85 -11.80 -6.06
N ILE A 115 -20.30 -12.50 -5.05
CA ILE A 115 -20.36 -12.03 -3.65
C ILE A 115 -19.64 -10.70 -3.47
N TYR A 116 -18.42 -10.56 -4.00
CA TYR A 116 -17.68 -9.29 -3.94
C TYR A 116 -18.43 -8.16 -4.67
N VAL A 117 -19.03 -8.43 -5.83
CA VAL A 117 -19.86 -7.45 -6.55
C VAL A 117 -21.04 -7.01 -5.68
N LEU A 118 -21.75 -7.95 -5.04
CA LEU A 118 -22.90 -7.64 -4.19
C LEU A 118 -22.51 -6.84 -2.93
N ILE A 119 -21.39 -7.19 -2.27
CA ILE A 119 -20.85 -6.43 -1.13
C ILE A 119 -20.56 -4.98 -1.56
N ASN A 120 -19.88 -4.80 -2.69
CA ASN A 120 -19.55 -3.48 -3.23
C ASN A 120 -20.79 -2.66 -3.60
N LEU A 121 -21.78 -3.28 -4.27
CA LEU A 121 -23.04 -2.63 -4.64
C LEU A 121 -23.84 -2.20 -3.40
N ARG A 122 -23.88 -3.02 -2.35
CA ARG A 122 -24.50 -2.66 -1.05
C ARG A 122 -23.76 -1.51 -0.38
N GLY A 123 -22.43 -1.51 -0.44
CA GLY A 123 -21.59 -0.39 0.00
C GLY A 123 -21.94 0.90 -0.74
N LEU A 124 -21.96 0.85 -2.07
CA LEU A 124 -22.27 1.99 -2.93
C LEU A 124 -23.67 2.55 -2.66
N LYS A 125 -24.68 1.68 -2.48
CA LYS A 125 -26.04 2.10 -2.12
C LYS A 125 -26.08 2.91 -0.84
N ARG A 126 -25.35 2.47 0.21
CA ARG A 126 -25.25 3.20 1.49
C ARG A 126 -24.57 4.55 1.33
N VAL A 127 -23.48 4.62 0.56
CA VAL A 127 -22.77 5.89 0.29
C VAL A 127 -23.67 6.87 -0.46
N ARG A 128 -24.39 6.41 -1.49
CA ARG A 128 -25.33 7.24 -2.24
C ARG A 128 -26.44 7.80 -1.34
N ALA A 129 -27.03 6.96 -0.49
CA ALA A 129 -28.04 7.39 0.47
C ALA A 129 -27.49 8.46 1.44
N ARG A 130 -26.28 8.26 1.97
CA ARG A 130 -25.65 9.23 2.88
C ARG A 130 -25.35 10.57 2.20
N LYS A 131 -24.87 10.54 0.94
CA LYS A 131 -24.64 11.75 0.16
C LYS A 131 -25.93 12.53 -0.08
N ALA A 132 -27.03 11.84 -0.42
CA ALA A 132 -28.33 12.47 -0.59
C ALA A 132 -28.83 13.12 0.72
N GLN A 133 -28.67 12.45 1.86
CA GLN A 133 -29.01 13.02 3.18
C GLN A 133 -28.19 14.27 3.50
N LEU A 134 -26.88 14.23 3.25
CA LEU A 134 -26.00 15.37 3.49
C LEU A 134 -26.40 16.56 2.60
N ALA A 135 -26.66 16.33 1.31
CA ALA A 135 -27.10 17.37 0.38
C ALA A 135 -28.38 18.07 0.88
N ALA A 136 -29.40 17.29 1.26
CA ALA A 136 -30.65 17.82 1.82
C ALA A 136 -30.45 18.60 3.12
N GLN A 137 -29.51 18.19 3.98
CA GLN A 137 -29.16 18.92 5.20
C GLN A 137 -28.48 20.25 4.90
N THR A 138 -27.54 20.29 3.95
CA THR A 138 -26.91 21.55 3.51
C THR A 138 -27.92 22.53 2.95
N GLU A 139 -28.84 22.07 2.09
CA GLU A 139 -29.93 22.91 1.54
C GLU A 139 -30.85 23.45 2.64
N ALA A 140 -31.23 22.61 3.61
CA ALA A 140 -32.04 23.02 4.75
C ALA A 140 -31.33 24.02 5.68
N THR A 141 -30.00 23.97 5.75
CA THR A 141 -29.19 24.89 6.58
C THR A 141 -29.02 26.24 5.90
N LEU A 142 -28.80 26.27 4.58
CA LEU A 142 -28.73 27.48 3.76
C LEU A 142 -30.06 28.25 3.71
N ASN A 143 -31.20 27.54 3.68
CA ASN A 143 -32.51 28.19 3.66
C ASN A 143 -32.95 28.76 5.03
N ARG A 144 -32.16 28.53 6.09
CA ARG A 144 -32.46 28.97 7.46
C ARG A 144 -31.57 30.12 7.94
N SER A 145 -30.60 30.54 7.10
CA SER A 145 -29.72 31.71 7.28
C SER A 145 -30.11 32.84 6.36
#